data_AF-A0A5K1JYC5-F1
#
_entry.id   AF-A0A5K1JYC5-F1
#
_cell.length_a   1.000
_cell.length_b   1.000
_cell.length_c   1.000
_cell.angle_alpha   90.00
_cell.angle_beta   90.00
_cell.angle_gamma   90.00
#
_symmetry.space_group_name_H-M   'P 1'
#
loop_
_entity.id
_entity.type
_entity.pdbx_description
1 polymer ?
#
loop_
_entity_poly.entity_id
_entity_poly.type
_entity_poly.pdbx_seq_one_letter_code
_entity_poly.pdbx_strand_id
1 'polypeptide(L)'
;MPPFLQAEDNDPRDTDYYLSPRALGELFRSIAIPKPNAPSESFPNPNGPQIASQQPKREQPLADVISLALKPFIEQQLHYSENSDRNVADMRTLFLRYEQELRYICVTHALSDAPDIRLQEEEVAIGTILANCSQHRWRTDRMHRMRMHAGELTREIRYRLYRPSDFRNPDQGELLYGLSQAWLAWDFGMRNNSVFGARSFSLIALGVVLDTLSKLGGLH
;
A
#
# COMPACT_ATOMS: atom_id res chain seq x y z
N MET A 1 16.04 32.27 -9.96
CA MET A 1 15.31 31.18 -10.67
C MET A 1 13.81 31.45 -10.64
N PRO A 2 12.98 30.80 -11.49
CA PRO A 2 11.52 30.88 -11.39
C PRO A 2 11.00 30.42 -10.00
N PRO A 3 9.96 31.07 -9.44
CA PRO A 3 9.49 30.82 -8.08
C PRO A 3 8.87 29.43 -7.86
N PHE A 4 8.45 28.73 -8.92
CA PHE A 4 7.86 27.40 -8.77
C PHE A 4 8.86 26.32 -8.34
N LEU A 5 10.17 26.57 -8.48
CA LEU A 5 11.24 25.67 -8.07
C LEU A 5 11.57 25.77 -6.57
N GLN A 6 11.04 26.79 -5.87
CA GLN A 6 11.32 27.03 -4.44
C GLN A 6 10.70 25.96 -3.53
N ALA A 7 9.56 25.39 -3.92
CA ALA A 7 8.88 24.33 -3.18
C ALA A 7 9.59 22.96 -3.29
N GLU A 8 10.52 22.81 -4.23
CA GLU A 8 11.27 21.57 -4.49
C GLU A 8 12.67 21.56 -3.82
N ASP A 9 13.10 22.67 -3.21
CA ASP A 9 14.39 22.79 -2.55
C ASP A 9 14.30 22.48 -1.04
N ASN A 10 15.35 21.88 -0.48
CA ASN A 10 15.38 21.48 0.92
C ASN A 10 15.79 22.62 1.88
N ASP A 11 16.46 23.66 1.36
CA ASP A 11 16.86 24.87 2.09
C ASP A 11 16.87 26.12 1.17
N PRO A 12 15.69 26.61 0.74
CA PRO A 12 15.62 27.74 -0.18
C PRO A 12 16.01 29.04 0.54
N ARG A 13 17.12 29.65 0.14
CA ARG A 13 17.46 31.02 0.55
C ARG A 13 16.57 32.00 -0.21
N ASP A 14 16.02 32.98 0.51
CA ASP A 14 15.05 33.95 -0.03
C ASP A 14 15.62 34.79 -1.20
N THR A 15 16.95 34.86 -1.30
CA THR A 15 17.68 35.55 -2.37
C THR A 15 17.72 34.82 -3.71
N ASP A 16 17.38 33.53 -3.77
CA ASP A 16 17.58 32.71 -4.98
C ASP A 16 16.35 32.67 -5.92
N TYR A 17 15.21 33.18 -5.45
CA TYR A 17 13.92 33.11 -6.14
C TYR A 17 13.25 34.49 -6.29
N TYR A 18 12.61 34.71 -7.44
CA TYR A 18 11.92 35.97 -7.71
C TYR A 18 10.59 36.04 -6.95
N LEU A 19 10.50 36.92 -5.96
CA LEU A 19 9.30 37.22 -5.18
C LEU A 19 8.31 38.03 -6.01
N SER A 20 7.40 37.34 -6.71
CA SER A 20 6.25 37.99 -7.36
C SER A 20 5.18 38.36 -6.32
N PRO A 21 4.72 39.63 -6.27
CA PRO A 21 3.63 40.10 -5.40
C PRO A 21 2.23 39.85 -5.98
N ARG A 22 2.12 39.12 -7.10
CA ARG A 22 0.82 38.76 -7.67
C ARG A 22 0.19 37.61 -6.88
N ALA A 23 -1.14 37.61 -6.75
CA ALA A 23 -1.92 36.61 -6.01
C ALA A 23 -1.58 35.14 -6.37
N LEU A 24 -1.21 34.87 -7.63
CA LEU A 24 -0.82 33.53 -8.08
C LEU A 24 0.52 33.08 -7.47
N GLY A 25 1.45 34.01 -7.24
CA GLY A 25 2.70 33.74 -6.53
C GLY A 25 2.50 33.52 -5.03
N GLU A 26 1.53 34.19 -4.40
CA GLU A 26 1.16 33.96 -3.00
C GLU A 26 0.46 32.62 -2.80
N LEU A 27 -0.49 32.27 -3.67
CA LEU A 27 -1.16 30.97 -3.65
C LEU A 27 -0.17 29.82 -3.79
N PHE A 28 0.81 29.93 -4.68
CA PHE A 28 1.80 28.88 -4.88
C PHE A 28 2.73 28.69 -3.66
N ARG A 29 3.08 29.77 -2.95
CA ARG A 29 3.85 29.71 -1.70
C ARG A 29 3.05 29.18 -0.51
N SER A 30 1.72 29.26 -0.56
CA SER A 30 0.85 28.81 0.54
C SER A 30 0.70 27.28 0.63
N ILE A 31 1.16 26.53 -0.38
CA ILE A 31 1.08 25.06 -0.41
C ILE A 31 2.30 24.48 0.29
N ALA A 32 2.23 24.34 1.61
CA ALA A 32 3.20 23.59 2.40
C ALA A 32 2.80 22.10 2.41
N ILE A 33 3.55 21.26 1.68
CA ILE A 33 3.43 19.81 1.84
C ILE A 33 4.21 19.44 3.10
N PRO A 34 3.55 18.85 4.13
CA PRO A 34 4.27 18.42 5.33
C PRO A 34 5.37 17.43 4.94
N LYS A 35 6.60 17.68 5.37
CA LYS A 35 7.70 16.73 5.15
C LYS A 35 7.32 15.41 5.85
N PRO A 36 7.42 14.25 5.18
CA PRO A 36 7.16 12.98 5.83
C PRO A 36 8.13 12.81 6.99
N ASN A 37 7.61 12.50 8.18
CA ASN A 37 8.44 12.17 9.33
C ASN A 37 9.28 10.93 8.99
N ALA A 38 10.57 10.95 9.34
CA ALA A 38 11.42 9.78 9.19
C ALA A 38 10.78 8.59 9.94
N PRO A 39 10.71 7.40 9.33
CA PRO A 39 10.13 6.23 10.01
C PRO A 39 10.98 5.92 11.25
N SER A 40 10.33 5.71 12.40
CA SER A 40 10.98 5.46 13.71
C SER A 40 11.82 4.18 13.79
N GLU A 41 11.92 3.40 12.71
CA GLU A 41 12.64 2.13 12.65
C GLU A 41 13.83 2.23 11.68
N SER A 42 14.92 2.86 12.13
CA SER A 42 16.15 3.06 11.32
C SER A 42 16.89 1.77 10.94
N PHE A 43 16.52 0.59 11.47
CA PHE A 43 17.25 -0.66 11.20
C PHE A 43 16.30 -1.83 10.93
N PRO A 44 16.68 -2.76 10.03
CA PRO A 44 15.95 -4.03 9.91
C PRO A 44 16.07 -4.75 11.24
N ASN A 45 14.94 -4.89 11.95
CA ASN A 45 14.90 -5.78 13.10
C ASN A 45 15.20 -7.19 12.58
N PRO A 46 16.31 -7.86 12.97
CA PRO A 46 16.69 -9.16 12.45
C PRO A 46 15.65 -10.26 12.75
N ASN A 47 14.70 -9.95 13.63
CA ASN A 47 13.62 -10.84 14.06
C ASN A 47 12.31 -10.65 13.27
N GLY A 48 12.30 -9.83 12.21
CA GLY A 48 11.09 -9.50 11.45
C GLY A 48 10.15 -8.57 12.21
N PRO A 49 9.01 -8.17 11.62
CA PRO A 49 8.01 -7.38 12.33
C PRO A 49 7.54 -8.14 13.56
N GLN A 50 7.64 -7.51 14.74
CA GLN A 50 6.98 -8.00 15.95
C GLN A 50 5.48 -7.83 15.75
N ILE A 51 4.85 -8.81 15.09
CA ILE A 51 3.40 -9.02 15.18
C ILE A 51 3.18 -9.31 16.66
N ALA A 52 2.81 -8.28 17.41
CA ALA A 52 2.68 -8.36 18.85
C ALA A 52 1.79 -9.57 19.19
N SER A 53 2.37 -10.56 19.85
CA SER A 53 1.63 -11.62 20.55
C SER A 53 0.81 -11.08 21.72
N GLN A 54 0.89 -9.77 21.97
CA GLN A 54 -0.01 -9.03 22.84
C GLN A 54 -1.23 -8.61 22.02
N GLN A 55 -2.34 -9.35 22.17
CA GLN A 55 -3.64 -9.00 21.62
C GLN A 55 -3.94 -7.53 21.94
N PRO A 56 -3.90 -6.60 20.95
CA PRO A 56 -4.55 -5.33 21.13
C PRO A 56 -6.04 -5.63 21.34
N LYS A 57 -6.68 -4.84 22.20
CA LYS A 57 -8.13 -4.88 22.49
C LYS A 57 -8.87 -5.18 21.17
N ARG A 58 -9.41 -6.41 21.04
CA ARG A 58 -10.00 -6.93 19.79
C ARG A 58 -11.13 -5.98 19.36
N GLU A 59 -10.83 -5.02 18.50
CA GLU A 59 -11.84 -4.44 17.63
C GLU A 59 -12.46 -5.59 16.86
N GLN A 60 -13.78 -5.59 16.72
CA GLN A 60 -14.47 -6.69 16.06
C GLN A 60 -13.90 -6.84 14.65
N PRO A 61 -13.48 -8.06 14.26
CA PRO A 61 -12.95 -8.29 12.93
C PRO A 61 -14.00 -7.87 11.89
N LEU A 62 -13.56 -7.21 10.81
CA LEU A 62 -14.42 -6.82 9.70
C LEU A 62 -15.56 -5.86 10.10
N ALA A 63 -15.30 -4.94 11.05
CA ALA A 63 -16.26 -3.93 11.51
C ALA A 63 -16.16 -2.59 10.76
N ASP A 64 -15.22 -2.46 9.84
CA ASP A 64 -15.11 -1.27 8.99
C ASP A 64 -16.22 -1.21 7.93
N VAL A 65 -16.49 -0.02 7.43
CA VAL A 65 -17.60 0.25 6.48
C VAL A 65 -17.47 -0.58 5.20
N ILE A 66 -16.25 -0.80 4.71
CA ILE A 66 -16.00 -1.57 3.48
C ILE A 66 -16.34 -3.04 3.75
N SER A 67 -15.84 -3.61 4.85
CA SER A 67 -16.17 -4.98 5.22
C SER A 67 -17.67 -5.19 5.43
N LEU A 68 -18.35 -4.27 6.12
CA LEU A 68 -19.81 -4.36 6.33
C LEU A 68 -20.59 -4.32 5.01
N ALA A 69 -20.15 -3.50 4.05
CA ALA A 69 -20.78 -3.44 2.73
C ALA A 69 -20.54 -4.71 1.90
N LEU A 70 -19.38 -5.36 2.04
CA LEU A 70 -19.03 -6.56 1.28
C LEU A 70 -19.57 -7.86 1.88
N LYS A 71 -19.76 -7.93 3.20
CA LYS A 71 -20.28 -9.10 3.92
C LYS A 71 -21.48 -9.79 3.23
N PRO A 72 -22.58 -9.11 2.87
CA PRO A 72 -23.73 -9.79 2.28
C PRO A 72 -23.40 -10.49 0.95
N PHE A 73 -22.55 -9.90 0.13
CA PHE A 73 -22.12 -10.47 -1.15
C PHE A 73 -21.21 -11.69 -0.95
N ILE A 74 -20.37 -11.64 0.08
CA ILE A 74 -19.47 -12.75 0.44
C ILE A 74 -20.26 -13.92 1.02
N GLU A 75 -21.23 -13.66 1.91
CA GLU A 75 -22.12 -14.68 2.46
C GLU A 75 -22.94 -15.38 1.38
N GLN A 76 -23.40 -14.63 0.37
CA GLN A 76 -24.14 -15.21 -0.75
C GLN A 76 -23.30 -16.22 -1.56
N GLN A 77 -22.01 -15.95 -1.73
CA GLN A 77 -21.11 -16.78 -2.56
C GLN A 77 -20.43 -17.90 -1.76
N LEU A 78 -19.94 -17.61 -0.55
CA LEU A 78 -19.17 -18.53 0.27
C LEU A 78 -20.00 -19.26 1.34
N HIS A 79 -21.23 -18.81 1.62
CA HIS A 79 -22.07 -19.27 2.73
C HIS A 79 -21.49 -19.04 4.13
N TYR A 80 -20.44 -18.23 4.23
CA TYR A 80 -19.89 -17.72 5.49
C TYR A 80 -19.27 -16.33 5.25
N SER A 81 -19.27 -15.48 6.28
CA SER A 81 -18.55 -14.19 6.29
C SER A 81 -17.46 -14.12 7.33
N GLU A 82 -17.62 -14.83 8.44
CA GLU A 82 -16.67 -14.82 9.54
C GLU A 82 -15.53 -15.79 9.28
N ASN A 83 -14.30 -15.29 9.42
CA ASN A 83 -13.11 -16.10 9.27
C ASN A 83 -12.61 -16.60 10.62
N SER A 84 -12.29 -17.89 10.68
CA SER A 84 -11.65 -18.45 11.88
C SER A 84 -10.23 -17.90 12.06
N ASP A 85 -9.83 -17.64 13.30
CA ASP A 85 -8.50 -17.10 13.64
C ASP A 85 -7.35 -17.94 13.04
N ARG A 86 -7.54 -19.26 12.95
CA ARG A 86 -6.57 -20.19 12.36
C ARG A 86 -6.37 -19.93 10.87
N ASN A 87 -7.45 -19.81 10.11
CA ASN A 87 -7.38 -19.60 8.66
C ASN A 87 -6.78 -18.22 8.33
N VAL A 88 -7.07 -17.21 9.15
CA VAL A 88 -6.48 -15.87 8.99
C VAL A 88 -4.99 -15.93 9.28
N ALA A 89 -4.55 -16.69 10.29
CA ALA A 89 -3.13 -16.85 10.62
C ALA A 89 -2.31 -17.48 9.49
N ASP A 90 -2.91 -18.31 8.62
CA ASP A 90 -2.22 -18.91 7.47
C ASP A 90 -1.75 -17.85 6.46
N MET A 91 -2.42 -16.68 6.40
CA MET A 91 -2.02 -15.54 5.56
C MET A 91 -0.72 -14.86 6.01
N ARG A 92 -0.26 -15.14 7.24
CA ARG A 92 0.97 -14.54 7.78
C ARG A 92 2.18 -14.80 6.90
N THR A 93 2.31 -16.00 6.34
CA THR A 93 3.46 -16.37 5.51
C THR A 93 3.51 -15.56 4.22
N LEU A 94 2.35 -15.38 3.59
CA LEU A 94 2.18 -14.55 2.39
C LEU A 94 2.46 -13.07 2.70
N PHE A 95 1.93 -12.58 3.82
CA PHE A 95 2.14 -11.21 4.26
C PHE A 95 3.61 -10.92 4.55
N LEU A 96 4.33 -11.79 5.27
CA LEU A 96 5.75 -11.58 5.58
C LEU A 96 6.60 -11.47 4.31
N ARG A 97 6.30 -12.27 3.28
CA ARG A 97 6.98 -12.16 1.99
C ARG A 97 6.67 -10.83 1.30
N TYR A 98 5.39 -10.44 1.27
CA TYR A 98 4.98 -9.15 0.71
C TYR A 98 5.70 -7.98 1.39
N GLU A 99 5.70 -7.99 2.72
CA GLU A 99 6.27 -6.95 3.56
C GLU A 99 7.78 -6.83 3.33
N GLN A 100 8.51 -7.94 3.28
CA GLN A 100 9.95 -7.96 3.01
C GLN A 100 10.29 -7.33 1.65
N GLU A 101 9.56 -7.70 0.60
CA GLU A 101 9.73 -7.14 -0.74
C GLU A 101 9.35 -5.65 -0.79
N LEU A 102 8.29 -5.26 -0.09
CA LEU A 102 7.88 -3.86 0.02
C LEU A 102 8.98 -3.02 0.69
N ARG A 103 9.56 -3.51 1.80
CA ARG A 103 10.69 -2.85 2.47
C ARG A 103 11.90 -2.74 1.54
N TYR A 104 12.19 -3.79 0.77
CA TYR A 104 13.26 -3.76 -0.21
C TYR A 104 13.03 -2.66 -1.26
N ILE A 105 11.80 -2.51 -1.78
CA ILE A 105 11.43 -1.45 -2.72
C ILE A 105 11.61 -0.07 -2.08
N CYS A 106 11.15 0.11 -0.84
CA CYS A 106 11.26 1.38 -0.12
C CYS A 106 12.70 1.86 0.05
N VAL A 107 13.62 0.93 0.33
CA VAL A 107 15.07 1.23 0.45
C VAL A 107 15.69 1.49 -0.91
N THR A 108 15.40 0.65 -1.91
CA THR A 108 16.06 0.69 -3.23
C THR A 108 15.72 1.95 -4.04
N HIS A 109 14.53 2.52 -3.83
CA HIS A 109 14.03 3.68 -4.57
C HIS A 109 14.02 4.99 -3.79
N ALA A 110 14.60 5.02 -2.59
CA ALA A 110 14.84 6.27 -1.88
C ALA A 110 15.72 7.21 -2.73
N LEU A 111 15.45 8.53 -2.65
CA LEU A 111 16.19 9.54 -3.42
C LEU A 111 17.54 9.92 -2.81
N SER A 112 17.83 9.46 -1.58
CA SER A 112 19.07 9.70 -0.87
C SER A 112 19.64 8.37 -0.36
N ASP A 113 20.96 8.23 -0.39
CA ASP A 113 21.67 7.09 0.20
C ASP A 113 21.81 7.22 1.73
N ALA A 114 21.25 8.26 2.35
CA ALA A 114 21.21 8.39 3.79
C ALA A 114 20.38 7.24 4.40
N PRO A 115 20.90 6.51 5.39
CA PRO A 115 20.26 5.30 5.93
C PRO A 115 18.88 5.54 6.56
N ASP A 116 18.60 6.78 6.94
CA ASP A 116 17.36 7.25 7.57
C ASP A 116 16.30 7.73 6.58
N ILE A 117 16.64 7.87 5.29
CA ILE A 117 15.70 8.34 4.25
C ILE A 117 15.21 7.12 3.48
N ARG A 118 13.96 6.73 3.73
CA ARG A 118 13.28 5.64 3.01
C ARG A 118 11.89 6.08 2.60
N LEU A 119 11.38 5.44 1.56
CA LEU A 119 10.00 5.65 1.15
C LEU A 119 9.04 5.04 2.16
N GLN A 120 7.93 5.74 2.40
CA GLN A 120 6.81 5.23 3.18
C GLN A 120 5.99 4.23 2.36
N GLU A 121 5.20 3.40 3.05
CA GLU A 121 4.29 2.43 2.43
C GLU A 121 3.34 3.15 1.45
N GLU A 122 2.80 4.30 1.85
CA GLU A 122 1.85 5.08 1.05
C GLU A 122 2.49 5.62 -0.23
N GLU A 123 3.76 6.02 -0.17
CA GLU A 123 4.51 6.50 -1.34
C GLU A 123 4.65 5.40 -2.40
N VAL A 124 5.00 4.18 -1.96
CA VAL A 124 5.14 3.03 -2.86
C VAL A 124 3.78 2.55 -3.36
N ALA A 125 2.77 2.49 -2.49
CA ALA A 125 1.42 2.04 -2.83
C ALA A 125 0.73 2.97 -3.86
N ILE A 126 0.89 4.29 -3.71
CA ILE A 126 0.35 5.29 -4.66
C ILE A 126 1.26 5.41 -5.89
N GLY A 127 2.54 5.05 -5.75
CA GLY A 127 3.52 5.16 -6.82
C GLY A 127 4.08 6.58 -6.95
N THR A 128 4.20 7.33 -5.87
CA THR A 128 4.69 8.72 -5.86
C THR A 128 5.74 8.90 -4.77
N ILE A 129 6.86 9.52 -5.11
CA ILE A 129 7.86 9.92 -4.11
C ILE A 129 7.56 11.36 -3.70
N LEU A 130 7.35 11.61 -2.42
CA LEU A 130 7.07 12.95 -1.86
C LEU A 130 8.34 13.72 -1.55
N ALA A 131 9.47 13.03 -1.38
CA ALA A 131 10.75 13.68 -1.12
C ALA A 131 11.10 14.74 -2.18
N ASN A 132 11.53 15.91 -1.69
CA ASN A 132 12.01 17.03 -2.49
C ASN A 132 13.37 16.71 -3.10
N CYS A 133 13.52 16.94 -4.40
CA CYS A 133 14.75 16.70 -5.15
C CYS A 133 14.91 17.77 -6.23
N SER A 134 16.07 18.43 -6.22
CA SER A 134 16.43 19.45 -7.22
C SER A 134 16.55 18.90 -8.65
N GLN A 135 16.65 17.57 -8.81
CA GLN A 135 16.75 16.90 -10.11
C GLN A 135 15.44 16.18 -10.46
N HIS A 136 14.47 16.92 -11.00
CA HIS A 136 13.16 16.40 -11.39
C HIS A 136 13.24 15.16 -12.31
N ARG A 137 14.15 15.16 -13.30
CA ARG A 137 14.34 14.02 -14.21
C ARG A 137 14.75 12.74 -13.47
N TRP A 138 15.62 12.86 -12.48
CA TRP A 138 16.08 11.73 -11.67
C TRP A 138 14.94 11.15 -10.83
N ARG A 139 14.17 12.03 -10.18
CA ARG A 139 12.98 11.63 -9.42
C ARG A 139 11.95 10.90 -10.29
N THR A 140 11.68 11.40 -11.50
CA THR A 140 10.72 10.77 -12.42
C THR A 140 11.17 9.39 -12.88
N ASP A 141 12.45 9.21 -13.22
CA ASP A 141 13.00 7.89 -13.55
C ASP A 141 12.91 6.92 -12.35
N ARG A 142 13.22 7.40 -11.14
CA ARG A 142 13.09 6.61 -9.92
C ARG A 142 11.64 6.20 -9.63
N MET A 143 10.68 7.12 -9.74
CA MET A 143 9.25 6.82 -9.61
C MET A 143 8.80 5.78 -10.63
N HIS A 144 9.26 5.89 -11.88
CA HIS A 144 8.91 4.91 -12.92
C HIS A 144 9.40 3.50 -12.55
N ARG A 145 10.67 3.35 -12.17
CA ARG A 145 11.22 2.04 -11.75
C ARG A 145 10.54 1.49 -10.50
N MET A 146 10.27 2.35 -9.53
CA MET A 146 9.54 1.99 -8.30
C MET A 146 8.15 1.44 -8.63
N ARG A 147 7.40 2.12 -9.52
CA ARG A 147 6.08 1.64 -9.99
C ARG A 147 6.16 0.28 -10.66
N MET A 148 7.20 0.02 -11.45
CA MET A 148 7.42 -1.28 -12.08
C MET A 148 7.63 -2.39 -11.04
N HIS A 149 8.47 -2.17 -10.03
CA HIS A 149 8.71 -3.16 -8.97
C HIS A 149 7.49 -3.35 -8.06
N ALA A 150 6.82 -2.27 -7.66
CA ALA A 150 5.58 -2.33 -6.88
C ALA A 150 4.44 -3.02 -7.65
N GLY A 151 4.35 -2.78 -8.97
CA GLY A 151 3.41 -3.44 -9.85
C GLY A 151 3.65 -4.94 -9.96
N GLU A 152 4.90 -5.37 -10.11
CA GLU A 152 5.24 -6.80 -10.14
C GLU A 152 4.98 -7.48 -8.79
N LEU A 153 5.34 -6.83 -7.67
CA LEU A 153 5.02 -7.33 -6.33
C LEU A 153 3.50 -7.50 -6.16
N THR A 154 2.72 -6.51 -6.57
CA THR A 154 1.25 -6.59 -6.52
C THR A 154 0.73 -7.75 -7.36
N ARG A 155 1.27 -7.93 -8.58
CA ARG A 155 0.91 -9.03 -9.47
C ARG A 155 1.23 -10.39 -8.86
N GLU A 156 2.40 -10.53 -8.22
CA GLU A 156 2.80 -11.76 -7.53
C GLU A 156 1.82 -12.09 -6.39
N ILE A 157 1.51 -11.13 -5.52
CA ILE A 157 0.59 -11.36 -4.40
C ILE A 157 -0.81 -11.71 -4.90
N ARG A 158 -1.32 -11.00 -5.92
CA ARG A 158 -2.61 -11.34 -6.54
C ARG A 158 -2.62 -12.77 -7.06
N TYR A 159 -1.55 -13.18 -7.76
CA TYR A 159 -1.44 -14.54 -8.29
C TYR A 159 -1.38 -15.62 -7.20
N ARG A 160 -0.80 -15.30 -6.03
CA ARG A 160 -0.77 -16.21 -4.87
C ARG A 160 -2.13 -16.34 -4.19
N LEU A 161 -2.90 -15.26 -4.13
CA LEU A 161 -4.27 -15.28 -3.58
C LEU A 161 -5.24 -15.96 -4.55
N TYR A 162 -5.09 -15.70 -5.84
CA TYR A 162 -6.00 -16.18 -6.87
C TYR A 162 -5.20 -16.63 -8.10
N ARG A 163 -5.20 -17.95 -8.33
CA ARG A 163 -4.43 -18.62 -9.37
C ARG A 163 -5.36 -19.26 -10.40
N PRO A 164 -6.04 -18.47 -11.26
CA PRO A 164 -6.92 -19.02 -12.27
C PRO A 164 -6.12 -19.82 -13.31
N SER A 165 -6.68 -20.93 -13.79
CA SER A 165 -6.10 -21.70 -14.89
C SER A 165 -6.27 -20.99 -16.23
N ASP A 166 -7.43 -20.32 -16.42
CA ASP A 166 -7.69 -19.41 -17.54
C ASP A 166 -8.11 -18.04 -16.99
N PHE A 167 -7.34 -17.00 -17.33
CA PHE A 167 -7.64 -15.63 -16.91
C PHE A 167 -8.91 -15.07 -17.53
N ARG A 168 -9.30 -15.54 -18.71
CA ARG A 168 -10.48 -15.06 -19.45
C ARG A 168 -11.76 -15.70 -18.94
N ASN A 169 -11.73 -17.02 -18.78
CA ASN A 169 -12.88 -17.82 -18.35
C ASN A 169 -12.48 -18.72 -17.16
N PRO A 170 -12.26 -18.15 -15.97
CA PRO A 170 -11.94 -18.94 -14.80
C PRO A 170 -13.14 -19.79 -14.39
N ASP A 171 -12.86 -21.00 -13.89
CA ASP A 171 -13.92 -21.86 -13.36
C ASP A 171 -14.53 -21.24 -12.08
N GLN A 172 -15.81 -21.55 -11.82
CA GLN A 172 -16.50 -21.05 -10.64
C GLN A 172 -15.80 -21.48 -9.35
N GLY A 173 -15.24 -22.70 -9.30
CA GLY A 173 -14.48 -23.18 -8.15
C GLY A 173 -13.22 -22.34 -7.88
N GLU A 174 -12.52 -21.92 -8.95
CA GLU A 174 -11.34 -21.06 -8.85
C GLU A 174 -11.71 -19.67 -8.33
N LEU A 175 -12.83 -19.10 -8.81
CA LEU A 175 -13.34 -17.82 -8.36
C LEU A 175 -13.71 -17.84 -6.87
N LEU A 176 -14.40 -18.88 -6.42
CA LEU A 176 -14.77 -19.05 -5.00
C LEU A 176 -13.53 -19.25 -4.12
N TYR A 177 -12.55 -20.02 -4.59
CA TYR A 177 -11.27 -20.17 -3.90
C TYR A 177 -10.54 -18.83 -3.78
N GLY A 178 -10.43 -18.09 -4.89
CA GLY A 178 -9.80 -16.77 -4.91
C GLY A 178 -10.50 -15.78 -3.97
N LEU A 179 -11.84 -15.77 -3.98
CA LEU A 179 -12.64 -14.93 -3.08
C LEU A 179 -12.39 -15.28 -1.61
N SER A 180 -12.37 -16.57 -1.26
CA SER A 180 -12.06 -17.05 0.10
C SER A 180 -10.67 -16.62 0.56
N GLN A 181 -9.64 -16.86 -0.25
CA GLN A 181 -8.26 -16.49 0.10
C GLN A 181 -8.09 -14.97 0.21
N ALA A 182 -8.67 -14.21 -0.71
CA ALA A 182 -8.62 -12.76 -0.69
C ALA A 182 -9.37 -12.17 0.52
N TRP A 183 -10.48 -12.77 0.92
CA TRP A 183 -11.20 -12.34 2.13
C TRP A 183 -10.42 -12.62 3.42
N LEU A 184 -9.74 -13.76 3.49
CA LEU A 184 -8.80 -14.06 4.59
C LEU A 184 -7.66 -13.04 4.65
N ALA A 185 -7.09 -12.69 3.50
CA ALA A 185 -6.01 -11.71 3.41
C ALA A 185 -6.46 -10.29 3.77
N TRP A 186 -7.68 -9.91 3.39
CA TRP A 186 -8.32 -8.65 3.80
C TRP A 186 -8.48 -8.58 5.32
N ASP A 187 -9.07 -9.61 5.94
CA ASP A 187 -9.24 -9.69 7.39
C ASP A 187 -7.88 -9.68 8.12
N PHE A 188 -6.89 -10.41 7.61
CA PHE A 188 -5.52 -10.37 8.13
C PHE A 188 -4.96 -8.94 8.14
N GLY A 189 -5.06 -8.23 7.02
CA GLY A 189 -4.57 -6.86 6.91
C GLY A 189 -5.32 -5.89 7.85
N MET A 190 -6.64 -6.01 7.96
CA MET A 190 -7.45 -5.19 8.85
C MET A 190 -7.09 -5.40 10.33
N ARG A 191 -6.87 -6.64 10.77
CA ARG A 191 -6.43 -6.96 12.14
C ARG A 191 -5.03 -6.44 12.48
N ASN A 192 -4.20 -6.23 11.46
CA ASN A 192 -2.80 -5.82 11.60
C ASN A 192 -2.54 -4.43 11.00
N ASN A 193 -3.56 -3.57 10.89
CA ASN A 193 -3.51 -2.30 10.14
C ASN A 193 -2.45 -1.27 10.62
N SER A 194 -1.84 -1.50 11.78
CA SER A 194 -0.74 -0.72 12.35
C SER A 194 0.65 -1.24 11.95
N VAL A 195 0.72 -2.44 11.37
CA VAL A 195 1.96 -3.05 10.90
C VAL A 195 2.27 -2.53 9.51
N PHE A 196 3.54 -2.18 9.27
CA PHE A 196 4.02 -1.76 7.96
C PHE A 196 3.67 -2.78 6.87
N GLY A 197 3.08 -2.30 5.77
CA GLY A 197 2.63 -3.09 4.63
C GLY A 197 1.25 -3.70 4.80
N ALA A 198 0.63 -3.68 5.99
CA ALA A 198 -0.67 -4.33 6.19
C ALA A 198 -1.80 -3.62 5.44
N ARG A 199 -1.71 -2.29 5.31
CA ARG A 199 -2.74 -1.49 4.63
C ARG A 199 -2.67 -1.71 3.12
N SER A 200 -1.49 -1.59 2.53
CA SER A 200 -1.28 -1.84 1.11
C SER A 200 -1.56 -3.31 0.75
N PHE A 201 -1.19 -4.26 1.61
CA PHE A 201 -1.55 -5.68 1.45
C PHE A 201 -3.08 -5.87 1.42
N SER A 202 -3.80 -5.24 2.35
CA SER A 202 -5.26 -5.30 2.40
C SER A 202 -5.89 -4.72 1.12
N LEU A 203 -5.37 -3.60 0.58
CA LEU A 203 -5.86 -3.04 -0.67
C LEU A 203 -5.66 -3.99 -1.87
N ILE A 204 -4.55 -4.73 -1.89
CA ILE A 204 -4.33 -5.76 -2.92
C ILE A 204 -5.38 -6.87 -2.79
N ALA A 205 -5.61 -7.35 -1.58
CA ALA A 205 -6.61 -8.37 -1.28
C ALA A 205 -8.03 -7.90 -1.66
N LEU A 206 -8.39 -6.67 -1.31
CA LEU A 206 -9.66 -6.05 -1.67
C LEU A 206 -9.86 -6.01 -3.20
N GLY A 207 -8.81 -5.68 -3.95
CA GLY A 207 -8.85 -5.74 -5.41
C GLY A 207 -9.22 -7.13 -5.92
N VAL A 208 -8.66 -8.19 -5.33
CA VAL A 208 -9.00 -9.58 -5.70
C VAL A 208 -10.44 -9.94 -5.29
N VAL A 209 -10.91 -9.50 -4.12
CA VAL A 209 -12.31 -9.69 -3.69
C VAL A 209 -13.26 -9.05 -4.70
N LEU A 210 -13.04 -7.80 -5.08
CA LEU A 210 -13.90 -7.10 -6.03
C LEU A 210 -13.85 -7.74 -7.43
N ASP A 211 -12.66 -8.11 -7.91
CA ASP A 211 -12.48 -8.77 -9.21
C ASP A 211 -13.20 -10.13 -9.26
N THR A 212 -13.13 -10.92 -8.18
CA THR A 212 -13.78 -12.24 -8.09
C THR A 212 -15.30 -12.11 -7.93
N LEU A 213 -15.78 -11.20 -7.08
CA LEU A 213 -17.22 -10.93 -6.93
C LEU A 213 -17.85 -10.43 -8.23
N SER A 214 -17.17 -9.53 -8.96
CA SER A 214 -17.65 -9.05 -10.25
C SER A 214 -17.82 -10.18 -11.26
N LYS A 215 -16.86 -11.11 -11.33
CA LYS A 215 -16.92 -12.27 -12.23
C LYS A 215 -17.97 -13.31 -11.82
N LEU A 216 -18.26 -13.42 -10.51
CA LEU A 216 -19.33 -14.27 -9.99
C LEU A 216 -20.73 -13.65 -10.14
N GLY A 217 -20.83 -12.40 -10.62
CA GLY A 217 -22.10 -11.67 -10.73
C GLY A 217 -22.63 -11.16 -9.39
N GLY A 218 -21.75 -11.03 -8.38
CA GLY A 218 -22.10 -10.55 -7.04
C GLY A 218 -22.21 -9.03 -6.93
N LEU A 219 -21.61 -8.26 -7.85
CA LEU A 219 -21.68 -6.80 -7.87
C LEU A 219 -22.49 -6.37 -9.09
N HIS A 220 -23.69 -5.84 -8.86
CA HIS A 220 -24.63 -5.37 -9.88
C HIS A 220 -24.74 -3.84 -9.88
#